data_AF-A0A7X6JXT7-F1
#
_entry.id   AF-A0A7X6JXT7-F1
#
_cell.length_a   1.000
_cell.length_b   1.000
_cell.length_c   1.000
_cell.angle_alpha   90.00
_cell.angle_beta   90.00
_cell.angle_gamma   90.00
#
_symmetry.space_group_name_H-M   'P 1'
#
loop_
_entity.id
_entity.type
_entity.pdbx_description
1 polymer ?
#
loop_
_entity_poly.entity_id
_entity_poly.type
_entity_poly.pdbx_seq_one_letter_code
_entity_poly.pdbx_strand_id
1 'polypeptide(L)'
;MTEFQAEKAVVRAHHAAIAAAAPDGMAAALAAHTAPGWHWRGMCPIYEHKGEEAVAAAFWTPLKTALTSMQRREDIFFAGLNQIDGFRSVWVVSMGHLMGLFDAPWLGIRPTGRLAMLRYAEFHRVEGGRIVETAQFCDIPHLMQQAGQNPFGPQTGAALVQPGPLTHDGLLHGPQPVAEGEATLAAINAMISDLGTWQLGLPLEEELRRTWHEDMLWWGPAGIGATYTIPRYAKQHSGPFRAGFRERTGTGHIARLAEGHYGGFFGWPNFTAVPTGGFMGLPATGTKAEFRVVDIYRRQGGKLAENWVFIDLLHMLRTQGVDVLARMETLGPS
;
A
#
# COMPACT_ATOMS: atom_id res chain seq x y z
N MET A 1 21.58 15.44 -10.50
CA MET A 1 20.60 15.10 -9.44
C MET A 1 19.22 15.10 -10.09
N THR A 2 18.32 14.22 -9.66
CA THR A 2 16.91 14.30 -10.08
C THR A 2 16.23 15.48 -9.39
N GLU A 3 15.42 16.23 -10.12
CA GLU A 3 14.67 17.36 -9.58
C GLU A 3 13.17 17.08 -9.72
N PHE A 4 12.52 16.77 -8.59
CA PHE A 4 11.07 16.51 -8.48
C PHE A 4 10.41 17.44 -7.45
N GLN A 5 11.09 18.54 -7.12
CA GLN A 5 10.74 19.40 -5.99
C GLN A 5 9.42 20.13 -6.23
N ALA A 6 9.10 20.46 -7.48
CA ALA A 6 7.83 21.07 -7.84
C ALA A 6 6.65 20.11 -7.60
N GLU A 7 6.75 18.86 -8.05
CA GLU A 7 5.70 17.85 -7.88
C GLU A 7 5.55 17.47 -6.41
N LYS A 8 6.66 17.32 -5.70
CA LYS A 8 6.68 17.11 -4.25
C LYS A 8 6.01 18.26 -3.51
N ALA A 9 6.24 19.51 -3.92
CA ALA A 9 5.59 20.66 -3.30
C ALA A 9 4.07 20.63 -3.47
N VAL A 10 3.57 20.21 -4.65
CA VAL A 10 2.13 20.04 -4.90
C VAL A 10 1.52 19.01 -3.94
N VAL A 11 2.14 17.83 -3.79
CA VAL A 11 1.63 16.77 -2.90
C VAL A 11 1.70 17.17 -1.43
N ARG A 12 2.80 17.83 -1.01
CA ARG A 12 2.91 18.33 0.37
C ARG A 12 1.86 19.41 0.67
N ALA A 13 1.57 20.28 -0.29
CA ALA A 13 0.51 21.28 -0.14
C ALA A 13 -0.87 20.61 -0.09
N HIS A 14 -1.12 19.58 -0.91
CA HIS A 14 -2.33 18.77 -0.86
C HIS A 14 -2.53 18.11 0.53
N HIS A 15 -1.48 17.48 1.07
CA HIS A 15 -1.53 16.87 2.41
C HIS A 15 -1.76 17.91 3.50
N ALA A 16 -1.12 19.09 3.41
CA ALA A 16 -1.32 20.19 4.35
C ALA A 16 -2.76 20.72 4.31
N ALA A 17 -3.36 20.87 3.12
CA ALA A 17 -4.74 21.28 2.94
C ALA A 17 -5.71 20.27 3.58
N ILE A 18 -5.53 18.97 3.32
CA ILE A 18 -6.32 17.90 3.96
C ILE A 18 -6.16 17.94 5.49
N ALA A 19 -4.94 18.11 5.99
CA ALA A 19 -4.67 18.16 7.43
C ALA A 19 -5.37 19.34 8.11
N ALA A 20 -5.40 20.52 7.47
CA ALA A 20 -6.03 21.73 8.00
C ALA A 20 -7.57 21.73 7.89
N ALA A 21 -8.14 21.03 6.91
CA ALA A 21 -9.58 21.10 6.65
C ALA A 21 -10.43 20.39 7.73
N ALA A 22 -11.54 21.00 8.12
CA ALA A 22 -12.61 20.28 8.82
C ALA A 22 -13.33 19.32 7.85
N PRO A 23 -14.10 18.32 8.35
CA PRO A 23 -14.79 17.36 7.49
C PRO A 23 -15.67 18.01 6.41
N ASP A 24 -16.41 19.08 6.73
CA ASP A 24 -17.27 19.83 5.81
C ASP A 24 -16.49 20.67 4.77
N GLY A 25 -15.23 21.01 5.05
CA GLY A 25 -14.34 21.73 4.15
C GLY A 25 -13.53 20.84 3.20
N MET A 26 -13.74 19.52 3.21
CA MET A 26 -12.82 18.58 2.58
C MET A 26 -12.78 18.67 1.06
N ALA A 27 -13.91 18.87 0.39
CA ALA A 27 -13.96 19.00 -1.08
C ALA A 27 -13.13 20.20 -1.56
N ALA A 28 -13.26 21.35 -0.89
CA ALA A 28 -12.49 22.55 -1.21
C ALA A 28 -10.97 22.35 -1.01
N ALA A 29 -10.59 21.65 0.06
CA ALA A 29 -9.18 21.34 0.34
C ALA A 29 -8.56 20.42 -0.72
N LEU A 30 -9.32 19.44 -1.23
CA LEU A 30 -8.88 18.58 -2.33
C LEU A 30 -8.74 19.39 -3.63
N ALA A 31 -9.76 20.17 -3.99
CA ALA A 31 -9.81 20.99 -5.21
C ALA A 31 -8.63 21.96 -5.38
N ALA A 32 -8.07 22.43 -4.26
CA ALA A 32 -6.94 23.36 -4.27
C ALA A 32 -5.71 22.81 -5.02
N HIS A 33 -5.50 21.49 -5.00
CA HIS A 33 -4.27 20.86 -5.51
C HIS A 33 -4.51 19.73 -6.51
N THR A 34 -5.76 19.33 -6.73
CA THR A 34 -6.14 18.35 -7.76
C THR A 34 -6.56 19.05 -9.06
N ALA A 35 -6.50 18.32 -10.16
CA ALA A 35 -7.06 18.75 -11.44
C ALA A 35 -8.58 18.48 -11.50
N PRO A 36 -9.35 19.25 -12.30
CA PRO A 36 -10.75 18.93 -12.56
C PRO A 36 -10.90 17.51 -13.07
N GLY A 37 -11.83 16.74 -12.49
CA GLY A 37 -12.05 15.35 -12.87
C GLY A 37 -10.94 14.38 -12.44
N TRP A 38 -10.06 14.78 -11.52
CA TRP A 38 -9.02 13.96 -10.88
C TRP A 38 -9.50 12.54 -10.59
N HIS A 39 -8.74 11.55 -11.07
CA HIS A 39 -9.06 10.13 -10.88
C HIS A 39 -8.45 9.61 -9.59
N TRP A 40 -9.28 9.13 -8.68
CA TRP A 40 -8.85 8.57 -7.40
C TRP A 40 -9.26 7.11 -7.28
N ARG A 41 -8.36 6.25 -6.81
CA ARG A 41 -8.62 4.85 -6.50
C ARG A 41 -8.43 4.59 -5.01
N GLY A 42 -9.42 4.00 -4.37
CA GLY A 42 -9.38 3.53 -2.99
C GLY A 42 -9.67 2.05 -2.89
N MET A 43 -9.12 1.40 -1.86
CA MET A 43 -9.36 -0.01 -1.57
C MET A 43 -10.84 -0.31 -1.32
N CYS A 44 -11.23 -1.58 -1.46
CA CYS A 44 -12.55 -2.06 -1.08
C CYS A 44 -12.91 -1.60 0.35
N PRO A 45 -14.12 -1.04 0.57
CA PRO A 45 -15.27 -1.02 -0.35
C PRO A 45 -15.43 0.30 -1.14
N ILE A 46 -14.41 1.15 -1.17
CA ILE A 46 -14.53 2.55 -1.61
C ILE A 46 -14.36 2.66 -3.13
N TYR A 47 -13.39 1.96 -3.71
CA TYR A 47 -13.16 1.90 -5.17
C TYR A 47 -12.83 3.27 -5.81
N GLU A 48 -13.23 3.46 -7.06
CA GLU A 48 -12.78 4.57 -7.89
C GLU A 48 -13.79 5.72 -7.89
N HIS A 49 -13.27 6.93 -7.77
CA HIS A 49 -14.04 8.17 -7.81
C HIS A 49 -13.37 9.18 -8.73
N LYS A 50 -14.15 10.14 -9.24
CA LYS A 50 -13.65 11.24 -10.04
C LYS A 50 -14.09 12.57 -9.46
N GLY A 51 -13.15 13.50 -9.33
CA GLY A 51 -13.40 14.82 -8.77
C GLY A 51 -13.42 14.85 -7.24
N GLU A 52 -13.15 16.04 -6.72
CA GLU A 52 -12.99 16.37 -5.31
C GLU A 52 -14.22 16.03 -4.46
N GLU A 53 -15.43 16.30 -4.96
CA GLU A 53 -16.66 16.13 -4.19
C GLU A 53 -16.92 14.65 -3.93
N ALA A 54 -16.79 13.81 -4.97
CA ALA A 54 -16.98 12.38 -4.86
C ALA A 54 -15.96 11.75 -3.92
N VAL A 55 -14.69 12.15 -4.01
CA VAL A 55 -13.61 11.63 -3.14
C VAL A 55 -13.78 12.12 -1.69
N ALA A 56 -14.14 13.39 -1.49
CA ALA A 56 -14.42 13.93 -0.17
C ALA A 56 -15.55 13.18 0.51
N ALA A 57 -16.66 12.95 -0.19
CA ALA A 57 -17.82 12.25 0.36
C ALA A 57 -17.53 10.77 0.66
N ALA A 58 -16.78 10.09 -0.21
CA ALA A 58 -16.56 8.65 -0.11
C ALA A 58 -15.46 8.26 0.89
N PHE A 59 -14.37 9.04 0.98
CA PHE A 59 -13.19 8.66 1.76
C PHE A 59 -12.88 9.66 2.87
N TRP A 60 -12.53 10.89 2.51
CA TRP A 60 -11.88 11.81 3.45
C TRP A 60 -12.82 12.37 4.52
N THR A 61 -14.06 12.73 4.16
CA THR A 61 -15.04 13.27 5.12
C THR A 61 -15.43 12.21 6.16
N PRO A 62 -15.81 10.98 5.77
CA PRO A 62 -16.08 9.92 6.74
C PRO A 62 -14.85 9.59 7.61
N LEU A 63 -13.65 9.50 7.00
CA LEU A 63 -12.43 9.17 7.74
C LEU A 63 -12.08 10.25 8.77
N LYS A 64 -12.11 11.55 8.41
CA LYS A 64 -11.83 12.64 9.37
C LYS A 64 -12.90 12.80 10.45
N THR A 65 -14.13 12.40 10.16
CA THR A 65 -15.20 12.36 11.16
C THR A 65 -14.95 11.24 12.18
N ALA A 66 -14.48 10.09 11.72
CA ALA A 66 -14.20 8.93 12.55
C ALA A 66 -12.89 9.02 13.34
N LEU A 67 -11.83 9.49 12.69
CA LEU A 67 -10.50 9.63 13.25
C LEU A 67 -10.25 11.11 13.58
N THR A 68 -10.66 11.54 14.77
CA THR A 68 -10.52 12.94 15.19
C THR A 68 -9.07 13.26 15.56
N SER A 69 -8.73 14.55 15.61
CA SER A 69 -7.35 15.01 15.91
C SER A 69 -6.28 14.37 15.00
N MET A 70 -6.66 14.07 13.75
CA MET A 70 -5.84 13.30 12.83
C MET A 70 -4.53 14.00 12.48
N GLN A 71 -3.44 13.25 12.51
CA GLN A 71 -2.09 13.64 12.10
C GLN A 71 -1.57 12.64 11.07
N ARG A 72 -0.95 13.14 10.01
CA ARG A 72 -0.16 12.31 9.10
C ARG A 72 1.24 12.13 9.69
N ARG A 73 1.61 10.89 9.99
CA ARG A 73 2.96 10.47 10.37
C ARG A 73 3.57 9.83 9.13
N GLU A 74 4.23 10.65 8.32
CA GLU A 74 4.87 10.22 7.08
C GLU A 74 6.20 9.54 7.40
N ASP A 75 6.40 8.33 6.88
CA ASP A 75 7.59 7.51 7.10
C ASP A 75 8.47 7.45 5.84
N ILE A 76 7.86 7.48 4.66
CA ILE A 76 8.54 7.48 3.36
C ILE A 76 7.87 8.50 2.43
N PHE A 77 8.68 9.32 1.77
CA PHE A 77 8.27 10.30 0.77
C PHE A 77 9.32 10.43 -0.33
N PHE A 78 8.97 10.07 -1.56
CA PHE A 78 9.87 10.17 -2.72
C PHE A 78 9.06 10.42 -4.00
N ALA A 79 9.74 10.71 -5.10
CA ALA A 79 9.12 10.86 -6.42
C ALA A 79 9.91 10.11 -7.48
N GLY A 80 9.42 10.07 -8.71
CA GLY A 80 10.15 9.43 -9.79
C GLY A 80 9.39 9.42 -11.10
N LEU A 81 10.12 9.18 -12.18
CA LEU A 81 9.53 8.93 -13.49
C LEU A 81 9.00 7.49 -13.54
N ASN A 82 7.80 7.34 -14.08
CA ASN A 82 7.14 6.05 -14.17
C ASN A 82 7.74 5.18 -15.29
N GLN A 83 8.42 4.09 -14.94
CA GLN A 83 8.96 3.15 -15.92
C GLN A 83 7.88 2.53 -16.82
N ILE A 84 6.65 2.35 -16.32
CA ILE A 84 5.58 1.64 -17.03
C ILE A 84 5.13 2.38 -18.28
N ASP A 85 5.16 3.72 -18.27
CA ASP A 85 4.82 4.53 -19.42
C ASP A 85 6.06 5.02 -20.19
N GLY A 86 7.20 4.36 -20.03
CA GLY A 86 8.44 4.77 -20.68
C GLY A 86 9.01 6.06 -20.12
N PHE A 87 8.87 6.27 -18.81
CA PHE A 87 9.42 7.42 -18.07
C PHE A 87 8.83 8.77 -18.49
N ARG A 88 7.55 8.81 -18.85
CA ARG A 88 6.85 10.02 -19.30
C ARG A 88 6.14 10.77 -18.17
N SER A 89 5.51 10.05 -17.23
CA SER A 89 4.80 10.69 -16.11
C SER A 89 5.63 10.72 -14.83
N VAL A 90 5.45 11.78 -14.04
CA VAL A 90 6.02 11.89 -12.69
C VAL A 90 4.99 11.46 -11.67
N TRP A 91 5.40 10.58 -10.77
CA TRP A 91 4.61 10.19 -9.61
C TRP A 91 5.35 10.57 -8.33
N VAL A 92 4.58 10.97 -7.32
CA VAL A 92 5.04 11.24 -5.96
C VAL A 92 4.39 10.22 -5.04
N VAL A 93 5.18 9.61 -4.18
CA VAL A 93 4.80 8.52 -3.30
C VAL A 93 4.93 8.96 -1.85
N SER A 94 3.91 8.68 -1.05
CA SER A 94 3.89 8.89 0.40
C SER A 94 3.42 7.63 1.09
N MET A 95 4.07 7.22 2.18
CA MET A 95 3.68 6.06 2.96
C MET A 95 3.93 6.34 4.45
N GLY A 96 3.02 5.86 5.29
CA GLY A 96 3.13 6.00 6.74
C GLY A 96 1.81 5.72 7.44
N HIS A 97 1.46 6.55 8.42
CA HIS A 97 0.27 6.37 9.24
C HIS A 97 -0.59 7.64 9.31
N LEU A 98 -1.90 7.48 9.19
CA LEU A 98 -2.88 8.46 9.66
C LEU A 98 -3.22 8.08 11.11
N MET A 99 -2.80 8.92 12.05
CA MET A 99 -2.94 8.71 13.49
C MET A 99 -3.98 9.66 14.06
N GLY A 100 -4.88 9.20 14.91
CA GLY A 100 -5.82 10.07 15.63
C GLY A 100 -6.60 9.32 16.68
N LEU A 101 -7.67 9.92 17.21
CA LEU A 101 -8.60 9.28 18.13
C LEU A 101 -9.76 8.68 17.34
N PHE A 102 -10.01 7.38 17.52
CA PHE A 102 -11.07 6.70 16.78
C PHE A 102 -12.41 6.80 17.53
N ASP A 103 -13.12 7.90 17.29
CA ASP A 103 -14.26 8.36 18.10
C ASP A 103 -15.63 8.13 17.45
N ALA A 104 -15.69 7.96 16.13
CA ALA A 104 -16.92 7.62 15.42
C ALA A 104 -16.73 6.43 14.47
N PRO A 105 -17.80 5.67 14.13
CA PRO A 105 -17.67 4.53 13.23
C PRO A 105 -17.17 4.92 11.84
N TRP A 106 -16.34 4.06 11.24
CA TRP A 106 -15.94 4.16 9.84
C TRP A 106 -16.02 2.78 9.21
N LEU A 107 -16.73 2.64 8.08
CA LEU A 107 -16.92 1.36 7.40
C LEU A 107 -17.48 0.24 8.31
N GLY A 108 -18.34 0.60 9.27
CA GLY A 108 -18.93 -0.33 10.25
C GLY A 108 -17.97 -0.76 11.38
N ILE A 109 -16.74 -0.24 11.42
CA ILE A 109 -15.78 -0.52 12.49
C ILE A 109 -16.20 0.27 13.74
N ARG A 110 -16.21 -0.39 14.89
CA ARG A 110 -16.62 0.20 16.17
C ARG A 110 -15.54 1.17 16.68
N PRO A 111 -15.89 2.42 17.02
CA PRO A 111 -14.94 3.36 17.61
C PRO A 111 -14.46 2.85 18.97
N THR A 112 -13.22 3.16 19.30
CA THR A 112 -12.58 2.74 20.56
C THR A 112 -12.46 3.88 21.58
N GLY A 113 -12.59 5.14 21.13
CA GLY A 113 -12.28 6.32 21.93
C GLY A 113 -10.79 6.42 22.30
N ARG A 114 -9.91 5.72 21.56
CA ARG A 114 -8.47 5.62 21.82
C ARG A 114 -7.68 5.99 20.58
N LEU A 115 -6.37 6.19 20.78
CA LEU A 115 -5.43 6.35 19.69
C LEU A 115 -5.50 5.15 18.74
N ALA A 116 -5.61 5.43 17.44
CA ALA A 116 -5.51 4.47 16.37
C ALA A 116 -4.52 4.95 15.29
N MET A 117 -3.91 4.01 14.58
CA MET A 117 -2.98 4.25 13.48
C MET A 117 -3.43 3.47 12.24
N LEU A 118 -3.98 4.20 11.26
CA LEU A 118 -4.33 3.65 9.96
C LEU A 118 -3.11 3.77 9.04
N ARG A 119 -2.51 2.62 8.68
CA ARG A 119 -1.43 2.58 7.69
C ARG A 119 -1.95 3.05 6.33
N TYR A 120 -1.16 3.82 5.61
CA TYR A 120 -1.47 4.23 4.25
C TYR A 120 -0.26 4.16 3.32
N ALA A 121 -0.52 3.99 2.03
CA ALA A 121 0.41 4.31 0.95
C ALA A 121 -0.35 5.01 -0.18
N GLU A 122 0.23 6.09 -0.70
CA GLU A 122 -0.36 6.97 -1.70
C GLU A 122 0.62 7.12 -2.87
N PHE A 123 0.10 6.99 -4.09
CA PHE A 123 0.80 7.33 -5.33
C PHE A 123 0.01 8.44 -6.01
N HIS A 124 0.63 9.60 -6.23
CA HIS A 124 0.03 10.75 -6.91
C HIS A 124 0.73 11.03 -8.23
N ARG A 125 0.01 10.97 -9.35
CA ARG A 125 0.53 11.47 -10.64
C ARG A 125 0.35 12.98 -10.67
N VAL A 126 1.43 13.70 -10.94
CA VAL A 126 1.42 15.17 -10.98
C VAL A 126 1.71 15.64 -12.40
N GLU A 127 0.83 16.49 -12.93
CA GLU A 127 0.95 17.08 -14.26
C GLU A 127 0.46 18.52 -14.22
N GLY A 128 1.19 19.44 -14.88
CA GLY A 128 0.80 20.86 -14.95
C GLY A 128 0.65 21.52 -13.57
N GLY A 129 1.41 21.08 -12.56
CA GLY A 129 1.34 21.61 -11.19
C GLY A 129 0.11 21.16 -10.40
N ARG A 130 -0.60 20.11 -10.85
CA ARG A 130 -1.78 19.55 -10.17
C ARG A 130 -1.71 18.03 -10.08
N ILE A 131 -2.37 17.47 -9.07
CA ILE A 131 -2.57 16.02 -8.96
C ILE A 131 -3.70 15.62 -9.91
N VAL A 132 -3.37 14.79 -10.90
CA VAL A 132 -4.31 14.31 -11.94
C VAL A 132 -4.79 12.89 -11.68
N GLU A 133 -4.05 12.13 -10.86
CA GLU A 133 -4.42 10.78 -10.47
C GLU A 133 -3.90 10.42 -9.08
N THR A 134 -4.62 9.58 -8.34
CA THR A 134 -4.18 9.06 -7.05
C THR A 134 -4.61 7.62 -6.85
N ALA A 135 -3.70 6.80 -6.32
CA ALA A 135 -4.04 5.51 -5.74
C ALA A 135 -3.78 5.58 -4.23
N GLN A 136 -4.83 5.41 -3.44
CA GLN A 136 -4.83 5.40 -1.98
C GLN A 136 -5.03 3.96 -1.49
N PHE A 137 -4.00 3.42 -0.86
CA PHE A 137 -4.07 2.16 -0.14
C PHE A 137 -4.04 2.43 1.35
N CYS A 138 -4.86 1.71 2.12
CA CYS A 138 -4.83 1.72 3.57
C CYS A 138 -5.20 0.35 4.16
N ASP A 139 -4.61 0.00 5.29
CA ASP A 139 -4.84 -1.29 5.93
C ASP A 139 -6.08 -1.23 6.83
N ILE A 140 -7.27 -1.29 6.20
CA ILE A 140 -8.56 -1.28 6.89
C ILE A 140 -8.65 -2.42 7.93
N PRO A 141 -8.25 -3.68 7.61
CA PRO A 141 -8.25 -4.74 8.62
C PRO A 141 -7.33 -4.47 9.81
N HIS A 142 -6.21 -3.76 9.63
CA HIS A 142 -5.37 -3.34 10.76
C HIS A 142 -6.09 -2.37 11.70
N LEU A 143 -6.93 -1.46 11.18
CA LEU A 143 -7.78 -0.61 12.02
C LEU A 143 -8.87 -1.44 12.73
N MET A 144 -9.46 -2.43 12.04
CA MET A 144 -10.41 -3.36 12.67
C MET A 144 -9.77 -4.10 13.84
N GLN A 145 -8.55 -4.62 13.67
CA GLN A 145 -7.82 -5.32 14.74
C GLN A 145 -7.52 -4.42 15.94
N GLN A 146 -7.17 -3.14 15.71
CA GLN A 146 -7.02 -2.15 16.80
C GLN A 146 -8.34 -1.90 17.55
N ALA A 147 -9.48 -2.07 16.89
CA ALA A 147 -10.82 -2.02 17.50
C ALA A 147 -11.28 -3.35 18.13
N GLY A 148 -10.40 -4.35 18.20
CA GLY A 148 -10.74 -5.68 18.71
C GLY A 148 -11.65 -6.50 17.78
N GLN A 149 -11.75 -6.10 16.50
CA GLN A 149 -12.52 -6.79 15.46
C GLN A 149 -11.53 -7.46 14.50
N ASN A 150 -11.23 -8.75 14.69
CA ASN A 150 -10.36 -9.46 13.74
C ASN A 150 -11.22 -10.15 12.66
N PRO A 151 -11.22 -9.67 11.40
CA PRO A 151 -11.99 -10.30 10.33
C PRO A 151 -11.39 -11.62 9.81
N PHE A 152 -10.14 -11.93 10.20
CA PHE A 152 -9.36 -13.03 9.63
C PHE A 152 -9.03 -14.09 10.67
N GLY A 153 -8.50 -15.23 10.20
CA GLY A 153 -7.96 -16.28 11.05
C GLY A 153 -6.55 -15.95 11.60
N PRO A 154 -5.84 -16.96 12.15
CA PRO A 154 -4.47 -16.82 12.58
C PRO A 154 -3.55 -16.33 11.45
N GLN A 155 -2.64 -15.43 11.79
CA GLN A 155 -1.63 -14.89 10.87
C GLN A 155 -0.35 -15.70 10.95
N THR A 156 0.33 -15.86 9.81
CA THR A 156 1.62 -16.56 9.72
C THR A 156 2.80 -15.68 10.13
N GLY A 157 2.68 -14.36 9.91
CA GLY A 157 3.58 -13.31 10.41
C GLY A 157 3.03 -12.60 11.64
N ALA A 158 3.79 -11.63 12.14
CA ALA A 158 3.45 -10.87 13.34
C ALA A 158 2.52 -9.68 13.02
N ALA A 159 1.46 -9.49 13.80
CA ALA A 159 0.62 -8.31 13.74
C ALA A 159 1.18 -7.21 14.64
N LEU A 160 1.57 -6.08 14.08
CA LEU A 160 2.08 -4.93 14.82
C LEU A 160 1.92 -3.63 14.03
N VAL A 161 2.02 -2.51 14.73
CA VAL A 161 2.26 -1.19 14.12
C VAL A 161 3.66 -1.21 13.50
N GLN A 162 3.74 -0.85 12.23
CA GLN A 162 4.95 -1.05 11.43
C GLN A 162 5.76 0.23 11.41
N PRO A 163 7.06 0.21 11.74
CA PRO A 163 7.86 1.43 11.72
C PRO A 163 8.16 1.85 10.28
N GLY A 164 8.61 3.11 10.15
CA GLY A 164 9.33 3.57 8.98
C GLY A 164 10.69 2.87 8.79
N PRO A 165 11.46 3.26 7.77
CA PRO A 165 12.72 2.60 7.43
C PRO A 165 13.74 2.71 8.55
N LEU A 166 14.54 1.64 8.76
CA LEU A 166 15.58 1.58 9.80
C LEU A 166 16.52 2.81 9.81
N THR A 167 16.78 3.37 8.64
CA THR A 167 17.71 4.48 8.41
C THR A 167 17.13 5.85 8.79
N HIS A 168 15.82 5.96 9.02
CA HIS A 168 15.11 7.21 9.29
C HIS A 168 15.32 8.30 8.21
N ASP A 169 15.71 7.92 7.00
CA ASP A 169 15.99 8.82 5.86
C ASP A 169 14.95 8.70 4.74
N GLY A 170 13.77 8.14 5.04
CA GLY A 170 12.70 7.90 4.06
C GLY A 170 12.07 9.15 3.46
N LEU A 171 12.28 10.33 4.06
CA LEU A 171 11.68 11.60 3.64
C LEU A 171 12.61 12.35 2.68
N LEU A 172 12.57 11.98 1.39
CA LEU A 172 13.41 12.57 0.35
C LEU A 172 12.84 13.90 -0.14
N HIS A 173 13.01 14.98 0.62
CA HIS A 173 12.55 16.32 0.19
C HIS A 173 13.51 16.99 -0.81
N GLY A 174 14.81 16.83 -0.60
CA GLY A 174 15.85 17.40 -1.46
C GLY A 174 16.10 16.57 -2.72
N PRO A 175 16.80 17.15 -3.72
CA PRO A 175 17.21 16.41 -4.91
C PRO A 175 18.12 15.23 -4.56
N GLN A 176 18.07 14.16 -5.35
CA GLN A 176 18.85 12.94 -5.12
C GLN A 176 19.83 12.66 -6.26
N PRO A 177 20.92 11.91 -6.01
CA PRO A 177 21.76 11.41 -7.09
C PRO A 177 20.98 10.49 -8.03
N VAL A 178 21.07 10.74 -9.34
CA VAL A 178 20.32 9.99 -10.37
C VAL A 178 20.67 8.50 -10.31
N ALA A 179 21.97 8.19 -10.21
CA ALA A 179 22.49 6.84 -10.16
C ALA A 179 21.93 6.00 -8.99
N GLU A 180 21.62 6.63 -7.85
CA GLU A 180 21.05 5.90 -6.71
C GLU A 180 19.62 5.45 -6.98
N GLY A 181 18.80 6.32 -7.59
CA GLY A 181 17.44 5.99 -8.02
C GLY A 181 17.44 4.91 -9.11
N GLU A 182 18.32 5.02 -10.11
CA GLU A 182 18.49 4.00 -11.15
C GLU A 182 18.90 2.64 -10.58
N ALA A 183 19.84 2.61 -9.63
CA ALA A 183 20.26 1.39 -8.96
C ALA A 183 19.12 0.77 -8.12
N THR A 184 18.31 1.60 -7.46
CA THR A 184 17.12 1.14 -6.73
C THR A 184 16.08 0.53 -7.66
N LEU A 185 15.78 1.20 -8.76
CA LEU A 185 14.84 0.69 -9.76
C LEU A 185 15.35 -0.62 -10.40
N ALA A 186 16.65 -0.71 -10.67
CA ALA A 186 17.28 -1.92 -11.19
C ALA A 186 17.16 -3.10 -10.21
N ALA A 187 17.40 -2.88 -8.91
CA ALA A 187 17.25 -3.92 -7.89
C ALA A 187 15.79 -4.42 -7.78
N ILE A 188 14.81 -3.50 -7.82
CA ILE A 188 13.38 -3.83 -7.84
C ILE A 188 13.03 -4.65 -9.09
N ASN A 189 13.51 -4.24 -10.27
CA ASN A 189 13.27 -4.96 -11.52
C ASN A 189 13.89 -6.37 -11.52
N ALA A 190 15.10 -6.53 -10.99
CA ALA A 190 15.73 -7.83 -10.83
C ALA A 190 14.89 -8.75 -9.92
N MET A 191 14.42 -8.23 -8.78
CA MET A 191 13.55 -8.98 -7.86
C MET A 191 12.24 -9.41 -8.52
N ILE A 192 11.58 -8.51 -9.26
CA ILE A 192 10.33 -8.82 -9.97
C ILE A 192 10.58 -9.89 -11.04
N SER A 193 11.70 -9.83 -11.75
CA SER A 193 12.07 -10.82 -12.75
C SER A 193 12.31 -12.20 -12.13
N ASP A 194 13.00 -12.26 -10.99
CA ASP A 194 13.30 -13.51 -10.31
C ASP A 194 12.03 -14.14 -9.70
N LEU A 195 11.21 -13.36 -8.98
CA LEU A 195 10.04 -13.87 -8.23
C LEU A 195 8.73 -13.91 -9.03
N GLY A 196 8.65 -13.22 -10.17
CA GLY A 196 7.39 -12.89 -10.84
C GLY A 196 6.63 -14.07 -11.44
N THR A 197 7.28 -15.20 -11.72
CA THR A 197 6.60 -16.36 -12.33
C THR A 197 6.71 -17.64 -11.50
N TRP A 198 7.52 -17.63 -10.44
CA TRP A 198 7.87 -18.82 -9.64
C TRP A 198 8.54 -19.94 -10.45
N GLN A 199 9.06 -19.61 -11.64
CA GLN A 199 9.63 -20.58 -12.58
C GLN A 199 11.16 -20.50 -12.67
N LEU A 200 11.83 -19.77 -11.76
CA LEU A 200 13.28 -19.61 -11.80
C LEU A 200 14.03 -20.95 -11.57
N GLY A 201 13.37 -21.94 -10.96
CA GLY A 201 13.92 -23.29 -10.75
C GLY A 201 14.91 -23.40 -9.59
N LEU A 202 15.06 -22.34 -8.78
CA LEU A 202 15.88 -22.35 -7.57
C LEU A 202 15.02 -22.65 -6.32
N PRO A 203 15.62 -23.23 -5.25
CA PRO A 203 15.01 -23.22 -3.94
C PRO A 203 14.62 -21.81 -3.51
N LEU A 204 13.46 -21.65 -2.86
CA LEU A 204 12.89 -20.34 -2.54
C LEU A 204 13.86 -19.41 -1.80
N GLU A 205 14.61 -19.92 -0.81
CA GLU A 205 15.58 -19.08 -0.10
C GLU A 205 16.78 -18.67 -0.97
N GLU A 206 17.25 -19.54 -1.86
CA GLU A 206 18.33 -19.22 -2.79
C GLU A 206 17.88 -18.20 -3.84
N GLU A 207 16.66 -18.33 -4.33
CA GLU A 207 16.00 -17.35 -5.19
C GLU A 207 15.94 -15.97 -4.51
N LEU A 208 15.50 -15.90 -3.25
CA LEU A 208 15.43 -14.65 -2.49
C LEU A 208 16.81 -14.02 -2.29
N ARG A 209 17.84 -14.82 -1.96
CA ARG A 209 19.21 -14.33 -1.71
C ARG A 209 19.83 -13.62 -2.90
N ARG A 210 19.31 -13.77 -4.12
CA ARG A 210 19.79 -13.05 -5.31
C ARG A 210 19.56 -11.55 -5.19
N THR A 211 18.42 -11.14 -4.64
CA THR A 211 17.98 -9.73 -4.66
C THR A 211 17.70 -9.15 -3.27
N TRP A 212 17.68 -9.98 -2.23
CA TRP A 212 17.43 -9.58 -0.83
C TRP A 212 18.64 -9.79 0.07
N HIS A 213 18.76 -8.94 1.09
CA HIS A 213 19.62 -9.19 2.24
C HIS A 213 19.09 -10.33 3.10
N GLU A 214 20.00 -11.04 3.78
CA GLU A 214 19.65 -12.21 4.61
C GLU A 214 18.69 -11.83 5.75
N ASP A 215 18.83 -10.61 6.28
CA ASP A 215 18.02 -9.99 7.33
C ASP A 215 16.89 -9.11 6.77
N MET A 216 16.38 -9.40 5.57
CA MET A 216 15.29 -8.59 5.01
C MET A 216 14.04 -8.53 5.90
N LEU A 217 13.38 -7.38 5.90
CA LEU A 217 12.07 -7.18 6.52
C LEU A 217 10.97 -7.10 5.48
N TRP A 218 9.90 -7.85 5.72
CA TRP A 218 8.67 -7.75 4.95
C TRP A 218 7.53 -7.33 5.88
N TRP A 219 7.08 -6.10 5.68
CA TRP A 219 6.05 -5.40 6.44
C TRP A 219 4.68 -5.60 5.77
N GLY A 220 4.11 -6.78 5.99
CA GLY A 220 2.85 -7.23 5.38
C GLY A 220 1.58 -6.64 6.00
N PRO A 221 0.44 -6.66 5.30
CA PRO A 221 -0.83 -6.17 5.84
C PRO A 221 -1.40 -7.08 6.92
N ALA A 222 -2.32 -6.54 7.72
CA ALA A 222 -3.14 -7.34 8.64
C ALA A 222 -3.93 -8.41 7.87
N GLY A 223 -3.92 -9.63 8.39
CA GLY A 223 -4.35 -10.85 7.72
C GLY A 223 -3.20 -11.76 7.30
N ILE A 224 -1.99 -11.21 7.16
CA ILE A 224 -0.76 -11.97 6.88
C ILE A 224 0.30 -11.70 7.95
N GLY A 225 0.56 -10.43 8.25
CA GLY A 225 1.54 -10.00 9.26
C GLY A 225 2.97 -9.84 8.73
N ALA A 226 3.84 -9.26 9.56
CA ALA A 226 5.23 -8.97 9.24
C ALA A 226 6.16 -10.17 9.46
N THR A 227 7.25 -10.24 8.70
CA THR A 227 8.29 -11.29 8.81
C THR A 227 9.69 -10.70 8.75
N TYR A 228 10.67 -11.39 9.31
CA TYR A 228 12.06 -10.92 9.40
C TYR A 228 13.06 -12.04 9.11
N THR A 229 14.01 -11.79 8.22
CA THR A 229 14.97 -12.73 7.60
C THR A 229 14.40 -13.57 6.45
N ILE A 230 15.26 -13.95 5.50
CA ILE A 230 14.90 -14.80 4.35
C ILE A 230 14.22 -16.11 4.78
N PRO A 231 14.76 -16.91 5.73
CA PRO A 231 14.12 -18.17 6.12
C PRO A 231 12.72 -17.98 6.69
N ARG A 232 12.50 -16.90 7.45
CA ARG A 232 11.17 -16.62 8.03
C ARG A 232 10.20 -16.06 7.00
N TYR A 233 10.64 -15.16 6.11
CA TYR A 233 9.81 -14.70 5.01
C TYR A 233 9.40 -15.86 4.09
N ALA A 234 10.33 -16.77 3.76
CA ALA A 234 10.04 -17.97 3.00
C ALA A 234 9.01 -18.86 3.70
N LYS A 235 9.17 -19.13 4.99
CA LYS A 235 8.28 -20.01 5.77
C LYS A 235 6.91 -19.39 6.08
N GLN A 236 6.86 -18.08 6.33
CA GLN A 236 5.69 -17.38 6.87
C GLN A 236 4.89 -16.63 5.79
N HIS A 237 5.49 -16.28 4.66
CA HIS A 237 4.76 -15.58 3.59
C HIS A 237 4.89 -16.26 2.23
N SER A 238 6.06 -16.23 1.61
CA SER A 238 6.20 -16.64 0.21
C SER A 238 5.88 -18.13 0.00
N GLY A 239 6.27 -19.00 0.92
CA GLY A 239 5.93 -20.43 0.90
C GLY A 239 4.42 -20.67 1.01
N PRO A 240 3.74 -20.20 2.07
CA PRO A 240 2.29 -20.28 2.19
C PRO A 240 1.52 -19.68 1.01
N PHE A 241 1.98 -18.55 0.46
CA PHE A 241 1.38 -17.92 -0.70
C PHE A 241 1.52 -18.81 -1.96
N ARG A 242 2.71 -19.33 -2.26
CA ARG A 242 2.93 -20.23 -3.40
C ARG A 242 2.22 -21.57 -3.25
N ALA A 243 2.03 -22.07 -2.04
CA ALA A 243 1.28 -23.29 -1.78
C ALA A 243 -0.24 -23.09 -1.94
N GLY A 244 -0.74 -21.90 -1.57
CA GLY A 244 -2.16 -21.56 -1.56
C GLY A 244 -2.70 -20.99 -2.87
N PHE A 245 -1.84 -20.76 -3.87
CA PHE A 245 -2.22 -20.25 -5.18
C PHE A 245 -1.48 -20.94 -6.32
N ARG A 246 -2.14 -21.02 -7.48
CA ARG A 246 -1.52 -21.43 -8.75
C ARG A 246 -1.86 -20.44 -9.86
N GLU A 247 -1.29 -20.64 -11.05
CA GLU A 247 -1.62 -19.88 -12.26
C GLU A 247 -1.47 -18.35 -12.07
N ARG A 248 -0.43 -17.93 -11.32
CA ARG A 248 -0.14 -16.51 -11.13
C ARG A 248 0.20 -15.86 -12.47
N THR A 249 -0.51 -14.80 -12.83
CA THR A 249 -0.21 -14.03 -14.04
C THR A 249 1.05 -13.18 -13.88
N GLY A 250 1.55 -12.64 -15.00
CA GLY A 250 2.53 -11.56 -14.97
C GLY A 250 2.01 -10.31 -14.25
N THR A 251 2.91 -9.36 -14.02
CA THR A 251 2.59 -8.12 -13.31
C THR A 251 1.95 -7.06 -14.21
N GLY A 252 0.80 -6.51 -13.80
CA GLY A 252 0.06 -5.40 -14.40
C GLY A 252 0.22 -4.12 -13.57
N HIS A 253 1.46 -3.64 -13.43
CA HIS A 253 1.72 -2.40 -12.68
C HIS A 253 1.23 -1.20 -13.48
N ILE A 254 0.69 -0.20 -12.80
CA ILE A 254 0.31 1.10 -13.37
C ILE A 254 1.47 2.09 -13.21
N ALA A 255 2.10 2.10 -12.03
CA ALA A 255 3.30 2.87 -11.77
C ALA A 255 4.42 2.01 -11.19
N ARG A 256 5.66 2.28 -11.62
CA ARG A 256 6.89 1.74 -11.04
C ARG A 256 7.97 2.81 -11.14
N LEU A 257 8.53 3.22 -10.01
CA LEU A 257 9.45 4.35 -9.93
C LEU A 257 10.37 4.24 -8.71
N ALA A 258 11.45 5.01 -8.71
CA ALA A 258 12.41 5.08 -7.60
C ALA A 258 13.12 6.44 -7.55
N GLU A 259 13.61 6.78 -6.36
CA GLU A 259 14.48 7.93 -6.11
C GLU A 259 15.34 7.66 -4.87
N GLY A 260 16.63 7.98 -4.94
CA GLY A 260 17.58 7.65 -3.88
C GLY A 260 17.57 6.15 -3.59
N HIS A 261 17.50 5.77 -2.31
CA HIS A 261 17.45 4.37 -1.88
C HIS A 261 16.02 3.79 -1.80
N TYR A 262 15.01 4.54 -2.25
CA TYR A 262 13.61 4.17 -2.13
C TYR A 262 12.96 3.99 -3.50
N GLY A 263 12.03 3.06 -3.58
CA GLY A 263 11.28 2.83 -4.81
C GLY A 263 10.05 1.99 -4.54
N GLY A 264 9.17 1.91 -5.52
CA GLY A 264 7.94 1.17 -5.33
C GLY A 264 7.11 1.06 -6.59
N PHE A 265 6.03 0.31 -6.46
CA PHE A 265 5.05 0.15 -7.52
C PHE A 265 3.65 -0.06 -6.95
N PHE A 266 2.67 0.14 -7.82
CA PHE A 266 1.32 -0.35 -7.57
C PHE A 266 0.68 -0.86 -8.87
N GLY A 267 -0.36 -1.66 -8.71
CA GLY A 267 -1.22 -2.13 -9.80
C GLY A 267 -2.67 -2.27 -9.35
N TRP A 268 -3.56 -2.39 -10.33
CA TRP A 268 -5.00 -2.36 -10.10
C TRP A 268 -5.77 -3.22 -11.11
N PRO A 269 -5.65 -4.57 -11.06
CA PRO A 269 -4.82 -5.36 -10.13
C PRO A 269 -3.36 -5.53 -10.60
N ASN A 270 -2.43 -5.81 -9.69
CA ASN A 270 -1.05 -6.16 -10.00
C ASN A 270 -0.95 -7.52 -10.67
N PHE A 271 -1.72 -8.50 -10.22
CA PHE A 271 -1.75 -9.83 -10.81
C PHE A 271 -3.03 -10.56 -10.40
N THR A 272 -3.28 -11.69 -11.04
CA THR A 272 -4.32 -12.63 -10.63
C THR A 272 -3.70 -13.99 -10.32
N ALA A 273 -4.35 -14.76 -9.45
CA ALA A 273 -3.95 -16.14 -9.16
C ALA A 273 -5.17 -16.97 -8.72
N VAL A 274 -5.15 -18.29 -8.91
CA VAL A 274 -6.26 -19.18 -8.55
C VAL A 274 -5.99 -19.81 -7.19
N PRO A 275 -6.86 -19.65 -6.17
CA PRO A 275 -6.71 -20.31 -4.89
C PRO A 275 -6.72 -21.84 -5.03
N THR A 276 -5.76 -22.52 -4.40
CA THR A 276 -5.70 -23.99 -4.26
C THR A 276 -6.21 -24.48 -2.91
N GLY A 277 -6.51 -23.54 -1.99
CA GLY A 277 -6.96 -23.82 -0.64
C GLY A 277 -5.92 -23.45 0.42
N GLY A 278 -6.39 -23.14 1.63
CA GLY A 278 -5.55 -22.96 2.83
C GLY A 278 -5.05 -21.53 3.05
N PHE A 279 -4.79 -20.73 2.02
CA PHE A 279 -4.37 -19.34 2.19
C PHE A 279 -5.48 -18.52 2.87
N MET A 280 -5.21 -17.98 4.06
CA MET A 280 -6.20 -17.30 4.91
C MET A 280 -7.48 -18.13 5.17
N GLY A 281 -7.40 -19.45 5.09
CA GLY A 281 -8.55 -20.35 5.25
C GLY A 281 -9.50 -20.40 4.04
N LEU A 282 -9.13 -19.82 2.89
CA LEU A 282 -9.93 -19.90 1.68
C LEU A 282 -10.00 -21.35 1.16
N PRO A 283 -11.15 -21.81 0.65
CA PRO A 283 -11.24 -23.06 -0.11
C PRO A 283 -10.66 -22.87 -1.52
N ALA A 284 -10.42 -23.98 -2.22
CA ALA A 284 -10.22 -23.93 -3.66
C ALA A 284 -11.55 -23.56 -4.33
N THR A 285 -11.62 -22.39 -4.95
CA THR A 285 -12.84 -21.88 -5.61
C THR A 285 -12.87 -22.18 -7.11
N GLY A 286 -11.69 -22.36 -7.73
CA GLY A 286 -11.55 -22.42 -9.19
C GLY A 286 -11.69 -21.05 -9.88
N THR A 287 -11.92 -19.98 -9.12
CA THR A 287 -12.05 -18.60 -9.63
C THR A 287 -10.73 -17.86 -9.43
N LYS A 288 -10.36 -17.01 -10.39
CA LYS A 288 -9.17 -16.15 -10.25
C LYS A 288 -9.43 -15.08 -9.19
N ALA A 289 -8.52 -14.97 -8.23
CA ALA A 289 -8.47 -13.88 -7.27
C ALA A 289 -7.65 -12.72 -7.86
N GLU A 290 -8.16 -11.50 -7.69
CA GLU A 290 -7.47 -10.28 -8.10
C GLU A 290 -6.69 -9.66 -6.94
N PHE A 291 -5.41 -9.37 -7.17
CA PHE A 291 -4.53 -8.75 -6.17
C PHE A 291 -4.22 -7.32 -6.57
N ARG A 292 -4.84 -6.35 -5.88
CA ARG A 292 -4.44 -4.94 -5.90
C ARG A 292 -3.39 -4.74 -4.82
N VAL A 293 -2.18 -4.36 -5.21
CA VAL A 293 -1.03 -4.36 -4.30
C VAL A 293 -0.18 -3.10 -4.49
N VAL A 294 0.27 -2.54 -3.38
CA VAL A 294 1.39 -1.60 -3.31
C VAL A 294 2.56 -2.30 -2.65
N ASP A 295 3.74 -2.11 -3.25
CA ASP A 295 5.01 -2.42 -2.61
C ASP A 295 5.90 -1.18 -2.60
N ILE A 296 6.38 -0.81 -1.42
CA ILE A 296 7.43 0.20 -1.22
C ILE A 296 8.67 -0.51 -0.70
N TYR A 297 9.85 -0.17 -1.21
CA TYR A 297 11.12 -0.81 -0.91
C TYR A 297 12.15 0.20 -0.42
N ARG A 298 13.03 -0.27 0.46
CA ARG A 298 14.34 0.33 0.71
C ARG A 298 15.44 -0.57 0.17
N ARG A 299 16.36 0.00 -0.62
CA ARG A 299 17.59 -0.64 -1.05
C ARG A 299 18.72 -0.35 -0.06
N GLN A 300 19.61 -1.32 0.14
CA GLN A 300 20.89 -1.15 0.82
C GLN A 300 22.00 -1.80 -0.02
N GLY A 301 22.97 -1.00 -0.46
CA GLY A 301 23.98 -1.47 -1.40
C GLY A 301 23.32 -2.00 -2.68
N GLY A 302 23.70 -3.20 -3.12
CA GLY A 302 23.14 -3.81 -4.34
C GLY A 302 21.83 -4.59 -4.17
N LYS A 303 21.24 -4.63 -2.97
CA LYS A 303 20.08 -5.50 -2.66
C LYS A 303 18.97 -4.78 -1.90
N LEU A 304 17.77 -5.35 -1.91
CA LEU A 304 16.63 -4.89 -1.14
C LEU A 304 16.76 -5.33 0.33
N ALA A 305 16.42 -4.43 1.25
CA ALA A 305 16.53 -4.66 2.70
C ALA A 305 15.17 -4.62 3.41
N GLU A 306 14.27 -3.72 3.01
CA GLU A 306 12.95 -3.60 3.63
C GLU A 306 11.87 -3.43 2.57
N ASN A 307 10.66 -3.91 2.89
CA ASN A 307 9.50 -3.81 2.02
C ASN A 307 8.20 -3.64 2.78
N TRP A 308 7.51 -2.52 2.54
CA TRP A 308 6.17 -2.24 3.05
C TRP A 308 5.14 -2.58 2.00
N VAL A 309 4.24 -3.50 2.35
CA VAL A 309 3.26 -4.05 1.43
C VAL A 309 1.84 -3.76 1.91
N PHE A 310 1.00 -3.38 0.96
CA PHE A 310 -0.43 -3.18 1.14
C PHE A 310 -1.16 -4.03 0.12
N ILE A 311 -2.07 -4.88 0.58
CA ILE A 311 -2.88 -5.75 -0.28
C ILE A 311 -4.34 -5.45 0.03
N ASP A 312 -5.16 -5.25 -1.00
CA ASP A 312 -6.62 -5.15 -0.86
C ASP A 312 -7.22 -6.53 -0.58
N LEU A 313 -6.96 -7.05 0.62
CA LEU A 313 -7.43 -8.36 1.06
C LEU A 313 -8.95 -8.42 1.14
N LEU A 314 -9.62 -7.30 1.43
CA LEU A 314 -11.08 -7.22 1.39
C LEU A 314 -11.60 -7.40 -0.04
N HIS A 315 -10.99 -6.73 -1.03
CA HIS A 315 -11.31 -6.96 -2.45
C HIS A 315 -11.01 -8.40 -2.86
N MET A 316 -9.82 -8.90 -2.54
CA MET A 316 -9.41 -10.27 -2.89
C MET A 316 -10.42 -11.29 -2.36
N LEU A 317 -10.79 -11.22 -1.08
CA LEU A 317 -11.80 -12.09 -0.48
C LEU A 317 -13.18 -11.91 -1.11
N ARG A 318 -13.59 -10.68 -1.43
CA ARG A 318 -14.86 -10.39 -2.12
C ARG A 318 -14.91 -11.04 -3.51
N THR A 319 -13.81 -11.04 -4.27
CA THR A 319 -13.75 -11.77 -5.57
C THR A 319 -13.91 -13.29 -5.40
N GLN A 320 -13.66 -13.81 -4.18
CA GLN A 320 -13.84 -15.21 -3.82
C GLN A 320 -15.18 -15.48 -3.10
N GLY A 321 -16.12 -14.53 -3.14
CA GLY A 321 -17.45 -14.67 -2.54
C GLY A 321 -17.51 -14.44 -1.03
N VAL A 322 -16.45 -13.91 -0.42
CA VAL A 322 -16.39 -13.63 1.02
C VAL A 322 -16.47 -12.13 1.26
N ASP A 323 -17.65 -11.64 1.64
CA ASP A 323 -17.83 -10.24 2.07
C ASP A 323 -17.59 -10.09 3.58
N VAL A 324 -16.37 -9.69 3.93
CA VAL A 324 -15.92 -9.53 5.31
C VAL A 324 -16.69 -8.44 6.05
N LEU A 325 -16.96 -7.30 5.40
CA LEU A 325 -17.60 -6.16 6.04
C LEU A 325 -19.09 -6.45 6.29
N ALA A 326 -19.79 -7.01 5.31
CA ALA A 326 -21.19 -7.42 5.47
C ALA A 326 -21.36 -8.49 6.54
N ARG A 327 -20.44 -9.46 6.63
CA ARG A 327 -20.45 -10.48 7.70
C ARG A 327 -20.30 -9.86 9.09
N MET A 328 -19.62 -8.72 9.21
CA MET A 328 -19.41 -8.06 10.50
C MET A 328 -20.61 -7.24 10.95
N GLU A 329 -21.39 -6.70 10.02
CA GLU A 329 -22.65 -6.02 10.34
C GLU A 329 -23.71 -6.98 10.90
N THR A 330 -23.76 -8.23 10.42
CA THR A 330 -24.73 -9.24 10.89
C THR A 330 -24.40 -9.82 12.27
N LEU A 331 -23.13 -9.75 12.68
CA LEU A 331 -22.64 -10.19 13.99
C LEU A 331 -22.73 -9.06 15.04
N GLY A 332 -23.80 -8.27 15.00
CA GLY A 332 -24.04 -7.10 15.87
C GLY A 332 -23.74 -7.34 17.36
N PRO A 333 -23.48 -6.27 18.13
CA PRO A 333 -22.82 -6.35 19.43
C PRO A 333 -23.59 -7.25 20.40
N SER A 334 -22.90 -8.28 20.89
CA SER A 334 -23.23 -8.97 22.14
C SER A 334 -23.00 -8.07 23.35
#